data_AF-A0A924DMD6-F1
#
_entry.id   AF-A0A924DMD6-F1
#
_cell.length_a   1.000
_cell.length_b   1.000
_cell.length_c   1.000
_cell.angle_alpha   90.00
_cell.angle_beta   90.00
_cell.angle_gamma   90.00
#
_symmetry.space_group_name_H-M   'P 1'
#
loop_
_entity.id
_entity.type
_entity.pdbx_description
1 polymer ?
#
loop_
_entity_poly.entity_id
_entity_poly.type
_entity_poly.pdbx_seq_one_letter_code
_entity_poly.pdbx_strand_id
1 'polypeptide(L)'
;MEKKYWQNFGELNQSDAFKQATEHEFKEALLPIEELKEEGLLDGKTPRRDFLKYLGFSTAAAALAASCEMPVRKAVPYLQKPDNIIPGVANFYA
;
A
#
# COMPACT_ATOMS: atom_id res chain seq x y z
N MET A 1 -11.40 -30.20 31.93
CA MET A 1 -10.61 -28.98 32.21
C MET A 1 -10.22 -28.36 30.88
N GLU A 2 -10.73 -27.18 30.58
CA GLU A 2 -10.32 -26.45 29.38
C GLU A 2 -8.90 -25.91 29.58
N LYS A 3 -8.05 -26.09 28.56
CA LYS A 3 -6.68 -25.57 28.59
C LYS A 3 -6.72 -24.11 28.15
N LYS A 4 -6.37 -23.22 29.06
CA LYS A 4 -6.17 -21.80 28.75
C LYS A 4 -4.76 -21.60 28.20
N TYR A 5 -4.66 -21.03 27.02
CA TYR A 5 -3.40 -20.68 26.37
C TYR A 5 -3.28 -19.15 26.32
N TRP A 6 -2.15 -18.63 26.77
CA TRP A 6 -1.86 -17.20 26.80
C TRP A 6 -0.97 -16.84 25.61
N GLN A 7 -1.23 -15.69 24.98
CA GLN A 7 -0.49 -15.22 23.82
C GLN A 7 0.83 -14.54 24.22
N ASN A 8 0.90 -13.95 25.40
CA ASN A 8 2.11 -13.32 25.92
C ASN A 8 2.17 -13.33 27.46
N PHE A 9 3.33 -12.97 28.00
CA PHE A 9 3.55 -12.92 29.45
C PHE A 9 2.75 -11.80 30.15
N GLY A 10 2.39 -10.73 29.44
CA GLY A 10 1.56 -9.66 29.97
C GLY A 10 0.11 -10.10 30.22
N GLU A 11 -0.42 -10.97 29.36
CA GLU A 11 -1.73 -11.61 29.48
C GLU A 11 -1.75 -12.62 30.63
N LEU A 12 -0.70 -13.42 30.76
CA LEU A 12 -0.55 -14.37 31.88
C LEU A 12 -0.53 -13.64 33.23
N ASN A 13 0.24 -12.56 33.31
CA ASN A 13 0.43 -11.80 34.55
C ASN A 13 -0.66 -10.75 34.81
N GLN A 14 -1.66 -10.63 33.92
CA GLN A 14 -2.73 -9.61 33.99
C GLN A 14 -2.23 -8.19 34.30
N SER A 15 -1.06 -7.84 33.74
CA SER A 15 -0.41 -6.57 34.00
C SER A 15 -1.27 -5.39 33.52
N ASP A 16 -1.20 -4.26 34.21
CA ASP A 16 -2.04 -3.10 33.87
C ASP A 16 -1.66 -2.49 32.51
N ALA A 17 -0.40 -2.58 32.11
CA ALA A 17 0.05 -2.21 30.77
C ALA A 17 -0.61 -3.08 29.67
N PHE A 18 -0.83 -4.37 29.93
CA PHE A 18 -1.52 -5.24 28.99
C PHE A 18 -3.00 -4.87 28.88
N LYS A 19 -3.69 -4.60 29.99
CA LYS A 19 -5.10 -4.16 29.98
C LYS A 19 -5.28 -2.86 29.18
N GLN A 20 -4.42 -1.87 29.41
CA GLN A 20 -4.45 -0.60 28.68
C GLN A 20 -4.16 -0.79 27.18
N ALA A 21 -3.23 -1.69 26.83
CA ALA A 21 -2.94 -2.01 25.44
C ALA A 21 -4.09 -2.75 24.75
N THR A 22 -4.81 -3.63 25.46
CA THR A 22 -6.01 -4.32 24.95
C THR A 22 -7.16 -3.34 24.71
N GLU A 23 -7.37 -2.37 25.62
CA GLU A 23 -8.41 -1.34 25.45
C GLU A 23 -8.16 -0.43 24.25
N HIS A 24 -6.88 -0.26 23.85
CA HIS A 24 -6.46 0.58 22.72
C HIS A 24 -5.76 -0.21 21.60
N GLU A 25 -6.15 -1.47 21.38
CA GLU A 25 -5.53 -2.34 20.36
C GLU A 25 -5.65 -1.72 18.95
N PHE A 26 -6.78 -1.08 18.69
CA PHE A 26 -7.03 -0.29 17.49
C PHE A 26 -6.95 1.18 17.84
N LYS A 27 -5.74 1.74 17.78
CA LYS A 27 -5.53 3.19 17.97
C LYS A 27 -6.32 3.94 16.88
N GLU A 28 -7.47 4.50 17.24
CA GLU A 28 -8.34 5.24 16.31
C GLU A 28 -7.59 6.35 15.57
N ALA A 29 -6.61 6.98 16.22
CA ALA A 29 -5.75 8.02 15.64
C ALA A 29 -4.79 7.53 14.53
N LEU A 30 -4.51 6.22 14.44
CA LEU A 30 -3.68 5.64 13.36
C LEU A 30 -4.52 5.07 12.22
N LEU A 31 -5.83 4.93 12.44
CA LEU A 31 -6.73 4.53 11.38
C LEU A 31 -7.11 5.82 10.65
N PRO A 32 -6.96 5.88 9.31
CA PRO A 32 -7.38 7.04 8.52
C PRO A 32 -8.91 7.11 8.42
N ILE A 33 -9.63 6.95 9.54
CA ILE A 33 -11.10 6.95 9.59
C ILE A 33 -11.61 8.39 9.53
N GLU A 34 -10.86 9.36 10.04
CA GLU A 34 -11.26 10.78 10.03
C GLU A 34 -11.29 11.35 8.61
N GLU A 35 -10.32 11.00 7.75
CA GLU A 35 -10.37 11.35 6.31
C GLU A 35 -11.46 10.55 5.55
N LEU A 36 -11.76 9.32 5.98
CA LEU A 36 -12.82 8.48 5.39
C LEU A 36 -14.24 8.84 5.89
N LYS A 37 -14.36 9.71 6.91
CA LYS A 37 -15.63 10.11 7.52
C LYS A 37 -16.38 11.13 6.68
N GLU A 38 -15.67 11.95 5.91
CA GLU A 38 -16.28 12.95 5.01
C GLU A 38 -16.90 12.29 3.75
N GLU A 39 -16.38 11.15 3.31
CA GLU A 39 -16.86 10.41 2.14
C GLU A 39 -17.61 9.10 2.49
N GLY A 40 -18.62 9.13 3.38
CA GLY A 40 -19.74 8.16 3.42
C GLY A 40 -19.44 6.64 3.45
N LEU A 41 -18.20 6.22 3.67
CA LEU A 41 -17.72 4.85 3.43
C LEU A 41 -18.35 3.84 4.40
N LEU A 42 -18.63 4.31 5.61
CA LEU A 42 -19.17 3.52 6.71
C LEU A 42 -20.71 3.47 6.73
N ASP A 43 -21.38 4.37 5.99
CA ASP A 43 -22.84 4.43 5.86
C ASP A 43 -23.37 3.63 4.64
N GLY A 44 -22.44 3.11 3.82
CA GLY A 44 -22.76 2.26 2.70
C GLY A 44 -23.36 0.91 3.11
N LYS A 45 -24.20 0.33 2.25
CA LYS A 45 -24.90 -0.95 2.45
C LYS A 45 -23.95 -2.15 2.73
N THR A 46 -22.65 -2.02 2.48
CA THR A 46 -21.61 -3.06 2.68
C THR A 46 -20.27 -2.50 3.20
N PRO A 47 -20.20 -2.01 4.45
CA PRO A 47 -19.08 -1.19 4.93
C PRO A 47 -17.74 -1.94 4.95
N ARG A 48 -17.73 -3.25 5.25
CA ARG A 48 -16.49 -4.07 5.26
C ARG A 48 -15.88 -4.27 3.88
N ARG A 49 -16.71 -4.42 2.84
CA ARG A 49 -16.22 -4.62 1.47
C ARG A 49 -15.61 -3.33 0.93
N ASP A 50 -16.27 -2.22 1.20
CA ASP A 50 -15.79 -0.94 0.72
C ASP A 50 -14.51 -0.57 1.48
N PHE A 51 -14.46 -0.73 2.80
CA PHE A 51 -13.21 -0.64 3.57
C PHE A 51 -12.05 -1.45 2.97
N LEU A 52 -12.26 -2.74 2.65
CA LEU A 52 -11.21 -3.57 2.06
C LEU A 52 -10.77 -3.11 0.65
N LYS A 53 -11.65 -2.51 -0.14
CA LYS A 53 -11.26 -1.93 -1.44
C LYS A 53 -10.34 -0.73 -1.25
N TYR A 54 -10.69 0.19 -0.37
CA TYR A 54 -9.90 1.40 -0.12
C TYR A 54 -8.57 1.07 0.56
N LEU A 55 -8.57 0.16 1.53
CA LEU A 55 -7.34 -0.36 2.13
C LEU A 55 -6.49 -1.07 1.07
N GLY A 56 -7.08 -1.97 0.27
CA GLY A 56 -6.37 -2.68 -0.79
C GLY A 56 -5.76 -1.73 -1.83
N PHE A 57 -6.53 -0.73 -2.28
CA PHE A 57 -6.07 0.26 -3.26
C PHE A 57 -4.98 1.18 -2.69
N SER A 58 -5.15 1.71 -1.48
CA SER A 58 -4.15 2.56 -0.83
C SER A 58 -2.84 1.82 -0.58
N THR A 59 -2.89 0.59 -0.07
CA THR A 59 -1.69 -0.21 0.18
C THR A 59 -0.97 -0.56 -1.13
N ALA A 60 -1.72 -0.91 -2.18
CA ALA A 60 -1.14 -1.19 -3.49
C ALA A 60 -0.53 0.06 -4.14
N ALA A 61 -1.20 1.22 -4.05
CA ALA A 61 -0.69 2.48 -4.58
C ALA A 61 0.57 2.94 -3.85
N ALA A 62 0.58 2.87 -2.51
CA ALA A 62 1.75 3.18 -1.70
C ALA A 62 2.90 2.20 -1.98
N ALA A 63 2.60 0.90 -2.12
CA ALA A 63 3.59 -0.08 -2.52
C ALA A 63 4.16 0.24 -3.91
N LEU A 64 3.35 0.55 -4.92
CA LEU A 64 3.85 0.93 -6.25
C LEU A 64 4.71 2.20 -6.21
N ALA A 65 4.30 3.21 -5.45
CA ALA A 65 5.05 4.45 -5.29
C ALA A 65 6.38 4.24 -4.55
N ALA A 66 6.40 3.38 -3.53
CA ALA A 66 7.57 3.14 -2.70
C ALA A 66 8.49 2.02 -3.23
N SER A 67 7.97 1.04 -3.98
CA SER A 67 8.70 -0.20 -4.35
C SER A 67 9.51 -0.10 -5.63
N CYS A 68 9.37 0.96 -6.43
CA CYS A 68 10.19 1.10 -7.62
C CYS A 68 10.44 2.56 -7.97
N GLU A 69 11.59 3.08 -7.56
CA GLU A 69 12.26 4.13 -8.33
C GLU A 69 12.49 3.60 -9.74
N MET A 70 11.60 3.94 -10.68
CA MET A 70 11.75 3.51 -12.07
C MET A 70 13.07 4.05 -12.59
N PRO A 71 13.96 3.19 -13.12
CA PRO A 71 15.27 3.63 -13.55
C PRO A 71 15.11 4.65 -14.68
N VAL A 72 15.82 5.77 -14.57
CA VAL A 72 15.83 6.83 -15.59
C VAL A 72 16.33 6.24 -16.91
N ARG A 73 15.44 6.10 -17.89
CA ARG A 73 15.77 5.65 -19.24
C ARG A 73 16.32 6.84 -20.03
N LYS A 74 17.61 6.83 -20.35
CA LYS A 74 18.25 7.84 -21.20
C LYS A 74 18.26 7.35 -22.65
N ALA A 75 17.79 8.17 -23.57
CA ALA A 75 17.96 7.96 -25.02
C ALA A 75 19.05 8.91 -25.51
N VAL A 76 20.14 8.38 -26.06
CA VAL A 76 21.25 9.17 -26.61
C VAL A 76 21.05 9.31 -28.12
N PRO A 77 20.87 10.52 -28.66
CA PRO A 77 20.71 10.72 -30.10
C PRO A 77 22.06 10.65 -30.84
N TYR A 78 22.00 10.56 -32.17
CA TYR A 78 23.18 10.75 -33.01
C TYR A 78 23.72 12.17 -32.86
N LEU A 79 25.04 12.31 -32.70
CA LEU A 79 25.70 13.61 -32.75
C LEU A 79 25.70 14.19 -34.17
N GLN A 80 25.99 13.35 -35.16
CA GLN A 80 25.82 13.62 -36.58
C GLN A 80 25.01 12.47 -37.18
N LYS A 81 23.76 12.76 -37.54
CA LYS A 81 22.85 11.77 -38.10
C LYS A 81 23.22 11.51 -39.57
N PRO A 82 23.37 10.25 -40.01
CA PRO A 82 23.54 9.92 -41.42
C PRO A 82 22.21 10.02 -42.19
N ASP A 83 22.26 10.37 -43.47
CA ASP A 83 21.06 10.62 -44.29
C ASP A 83 20.23 9.35 -44.58
N ASN A 84 20.86 8.17 -44.48
CA ASN A 84 20.27 6.89 -44.87
C ASN A 84 19.58 6.13 -43.72
N ILE A 85 19.61 6.62 -42.48
CA ILE A 85 19.03 5.92 -41.32
C ILE A 85 18.12 6.87 -40.53
N ILE A 86 16.88 6.42 -40.30
CA ILE A 86 15.91 7.11 -39.46
C ILE A 86 15.53 6.17 -38.31
N PRO A 87 15.85 6.52 -37.05
CA PRO A 87 15.43 5.73 -35.88
C PRO A 87 13.91 5.50 -35.90
N GLY A 88 13.50 4.23 -35.77
CA GLY A 88 12.08 3.85 -35.77
C GLY A 88 11.48 3.56 -37.14
N VAL A 89 12.22 3.75 -38.24
CA VAL A 89 11.80 3.35 -39.60
C VAL A 89 12.68 2.19 -40.08
N ALA A 90 12.05 1.12 -40.56
CA ALA A 90 12.77 -0.05 -41.04
C ALA A 90 13.42 0.22 -42.42
N ASN A 91 14.68 -0.20 -42.58
CA ASN A 91 15.39 -0.18 -43.86
C ASN A 91 15.46 -1.61 -44.43
N PHE A 92 15.25 -1.74 -45.73
CA PHE A 92 15.39 -3.00 -46.46
C PHE A 92 16.60 -2.91 -47.40
N TYR A 93 17.45 -3.93 -47.40
CA TYR A 93 18.66 -4.02 -48.21
C TYR A 93 18.58 -5.26 -49.13
N ALA A 94 19.21 -5.19 -50.30
CA ALA A 94 19.20 -6.24 -51.32
C ALA A 94 20.49 -7.07 -51.30
#